data_AF-A0A8H7W3M0-F1
#
_entry.id   AF-A0A8H7W3M0-F1
#
_cell.length_a   1.000
_cell.length_b   1.000
_cell.length_c   1.000
_cell.angle_alpha   90.00
_cell.angle_beta   90.00
_cell.angle_gamma   90.00
#
_symmetry.space_group_name_H-M   'P 1'
#
loop_
_entity.id
_entity.type
_entity.pdbx_description
1 polymer ?
#
loop_
_entity_poly.entity_id
_entity_poly.type
_entity_poly.pdbx_seq_one_letter_code
_entity_poly.pdbx_strand_id
1 'polypeptide(L)'
;MPSHPTTASALAVVPSEKLTSISTLSSLRMPTKRLTRVLNKAGEISRDGTCRSFDHGANGHGRGEGAAIVILNRLGDALRDSDNVLAVLKISAAGQDGRTNGIMTPNFVAQ
;
A
#
# COMPACT_ATOMS: atom_id res chain seq x y z
N MET A 1 -29.60 23.19 7.09
CA MET A 1 -28.25 22.61 7.16
C MET A 1 -28.27 21.44 8.13
N PRO A 2 -28.15 20.18 7.70
CA PRO A 2 -27.87 19.07 8.61
C PRO A 2 -26.36 18.83 8.64
N SER A 3 -25.77 18.89 9.83
CA SER A 3 -24.38 18.52 10.10
C SER A 3 -24.23 17.00 9.92
N HIS A 4 -23.54 16.57 8.86
CA HIS A 4 -23.09 15.19 8.73
C HIS A 4 -22.12 14.86 9.88
N PRO A 5 -22.34 13.78 10.65
CA PRO A 5 -21.31 13.28 11.55
C PRO A 5 -20.15 12.78 10.68
N THR A 6 -18.97 13.36 10.88
CA THR A 6 -17.72 12.90 10.25
C THR A 6 -17.32 11.60 10.92
N THR A 7 -17.93 10.49 10.52
CA THR A 7 -17.59 9.17 11.04
C THR A 7 -16.20 8.81 10.55
N ALA A 8 -15.20 8.91 11.44
CA ALA A 8 -13.85 8.47 11.15
C ALA A 8 -13.91 6.99 10.72
N SER A 9 -13.46 6.72 9.51
CA SER A 9 -13.50 5.38 8.92
C SER A 9 -12.18 4.69 9.25
N ALA A 10 -12.22 3.61 10.04
CA ALA A 10 -11.05 2.98 10.65
C ALA A 10 -10.88 1.51 10.22
N LEU A 11 -9.64 1.04 10.14
CA LEU A 11 -9.30 -0.39 9.97
C LEU A 11 -8.97 -0.95 11.36
N ALA A 12 -9.58 -2.07 11.77
CA ALA A 12 -9.40 -2.63 13.11
C ALA A 12 -8.36 -3.75 13.14
N VAL A 13 -7.59 -3.91 14.22
CA VAL A 13 -6.51 -4.91 14.35
C VAL A 13 -6.82 -5.92 15.47
N VAL A 14 -6.47 -7.20 15.27
CA VAL A 14 -6.56 -8.32 16.23
C VAL A 14 -5.22 -8.42 17.03
N PRO A 15 -5.20 -8.67 18.35
CA PRO A 15 -4.48 -7.81 19.33
C PRO A 15 -3.00 -8.14 19.66
N SER A 16 -2.26 -7.12 20.18
CA SER A 16 -1.20 -7.23 21.22
C SER A 16 -1.00 -5.90 22.00
N GLU A 17 -1.62 -5.82 23.19
CA GLU A 17 -1.58 -4.89 24.34
C GLU A 17 -1.94 -3.37 24.38
N LYS A 18 -1.71 -2.48 23.39
CA LYS A 18 -2.42 -1.17 23.23
C LYS A 18 -2.07 -0.58 21.87
N LEU A 19 -3.04 -0.19 21.04
CA LEU A 19 -2.73 0.38 19.72
C LEU A 19 -3.86 1.29 19.21
N THR A 20 -3.61 2.60 19.26
CA THR A 20 -4.17 3.54 18.29
C THR A 20 -2.99 4.04 17.47
N SER A 21 -2.97 3.74 16.18
CA SER A 21 -1.88 4.08 15.27
C SER A 21 -2.41 4.78 14.03
N ILE A 22 -1.73 5.82 13.60
CA ILE A 22 -1.94 6.46 12.30
C ILE A 22 -0.90 5.88 11.35
N SER A 23 -1.34 5.18 10.32
CA SER A 23 -0.47 4.71 9.24
C SER A 23 -0.73 5.56 8.01
N THR A 24 0.32 6.18 7.49
CA THR A 24 0.27 7.02 6.30
C THR A 24 1.08 6.39 5.18
N LEU A 25 0.57 6.47 3.95
CA LEU A 25 1.31 6.10 2.75
C LEU A 25 1.17 7.22 1.73
N SER A 26 2.30 7.73 1.24
CA SER A 26 2.33 8.75 0.21
C SER A 26 3.33 8.39 -0.88
N SER A 27 2.92 8.61 -2.13
CA SER A 27 3.76 8.52 -3.31
C SER A 27 3.50 9.76 -4.15
N LEU A 28 4.36 10.76 -4.02
CA LEU A 28 4.31 11.98 -4.82
C LEU A 28 5.57 12.04 -5.68
N ARG A 29 5.42 12.35 -6.96
CA ARG A 29 6.57 12.41 -7.85
C ARG A 29 7.27 13.73 -7.65
N MET A 30 8.54 13.66 -7.28
CA MET A 30 9.38 14.84 -7.29
C MET A 30 9.46 15.44 -8.71
N PRO A 31 9.59 16.77 -8.84
CA PRO A 31 9.61 17.46 -10.13
C PRO A 31 10.80 17.05 -11.02
N THR A 32 11.83 16.41 -10.48
CA THR A 32 13.00 15.96 -11.23
C THR A 32 12.74 14.59 -11.89
N LYS A 33 12.89 14.52 -13.22
CA LYS A 33 12.69 13.30 -14.02
C LYS A 33 13.76 12.21 -13.81
N ARG A 34 14.64 12.34 -12.81
CA ARG A 34 15.82 11.46 -12.62
C ARG A 34 15.42 10.02 -12.38
N LEU A 35 14.47 9.77 -11.47
CA LEU A 35 14.00 8.43 -11.17
C LEU A 35 13.31 7.78 -12.36
N THR A 36 12.46 8.52 -13.09
CA THR A 36 11.82 8.01 -14.33
C THR A 36 12.85 7.53 -15.33
N ARG A 37 13.94 8.29 -15.52
CA ARG A 37 14.99 7.95 -16.47
C ARG A 37 15.74 6.67 -16.07
N VAL A 38 16.03 6.50 -14.78
CA VAL A 38 16.68 5.29 -14.27
C VAL A 38 15.79 4.06 -14.47
N LEU A 39 14.52 4.15 -14.08
CA LEU A 39 13.57 3.03 -14.22
C LEU A 39 13.31 2.67 -15.70
N ASN A 40 13.20 3.67 -16.57
CA ASN A 40 13.05 3.43 -18.00
C ASN A 40 14.29 2.74 -18.60
N LYS A 41 15.50 3.14 -18.17
CA LYS A 41 16.75 2.45 -18.58
C LYS A 41 16.84 1.01 -18.08
N ALA A 42 16.23 0.71 -16.93
CA ALA A 42 16.15 -0.64 -16.39
C ALA A 42 15.06 -1.51 -17.08
N GLY A 43 14.25 -0.94 -17.99
CA GLY A 43 13.17 -1.67 -18.66
C GLY A 43 11.90 -1.84 -17.81
N GLU A 44 11.79 -1.12 -16.69
CA GLU A 44 10.73 -1.30 -15.69
C GLU A 44 9.42 -0.59 -16.06
N ILE A 45 9.50 0.47 -16.88
CA ILE A 45 8.37 1.35 -17.20
C ILE A 45 7.75 0.94 -18.52
N SER A 46 6.43 0.68 -18.53
CA SER A 46 5.70 0.47 -19.78
C SER A 46 5.80 1.72 -20.67
N ARG A 47 5.94 1.51 -21.99
CA ARG A 47 5.99 2.60 -22.99
C ARG A 47 4.71 3.42 -23.03
N ASP A 48 3.56 2.80 -22.76
CA ASP A 48 2.26 3.48 -22.67
C ASP A 48 1.94 3.97 -21.25
N GLY A 49 2.83 3.72 -20.29
CA GLY A 49 2.67 4.15 -18.90
C GLY A 49 1.54 3.46 -18.15
N THR A 50 1.04 2.31 -18.63
CA THR A 50 -0.02 1.53 -17.98
C THR A 50 0.52 0.26 -17.32
N CYS A 51 -0.11 -0.16 -16.22
CA CYS A 51 0.07 -1.50 -15.67
C CYS A 51 -0.97 -2.42 -16.30
N ARG A 52 -0.54 -3.39 -17.11
CA ARG A 52 -1.43 -4.45 -17.65
C ARG A 52 -1.29 -5.73 -16.83
N SER A 53 -1.78 -5.70 -15.59
CA SER A 53 -1.64 -6.83 -14.66
C SER A 53 -2.24 -8.11 -15.25
N PHE A 54 -1.43 -9.18 -15.30
CA PHE A 54 -1.78 -10.51 -15.81
C PHE A 54 -2.10 -10.60 -17.31
N ASP A 55 -1.86 -9.53 -18.07
CA ASP A 55 -2.02 -9.52 -19.53
C ASP A 55 -0.81 -10.17 -20.23
N HIS A 56 -1.06 -10.90 -21.32
CA HIS A 56 0.00 -11.52 -22.13
C HIS A 56 0.98 -10.47 -22.70
N GLY A 57 0.48 -9.28 -23.01
CA GLY A 57 1.27 -8.15 -23.52
C GLY A 57 1.84 -7.24 -22.43
N ALA A 58 1.85 -7.63 -21.15
CA ALA A 58 2.45 -6.83 -20.08
C ALA A 58 3.95 -6.56 -20.35
N ASN A 59 4.37 -5.29 -20.28
CA ASN A 59 5.73 -4.87 -20.67
C ASN A 59 6.36 -3.83 -19.73
N GLY A 60 6.01 -3.90 -18.43
CA GLY A 60 6.41 -2.96 -17.39
C GLY A 60 5.21 -2.38 -16.66
N HIS A 61 5.47 -1.48 -15.71
CA HIS A 61 4.43 -0.84 -14.92
C HIS A 61 4.27 0.65 -15.26
N GLY A 62 3.06 1.15 -15.04
CA GLY A 62 2.73 2.57 -15.03
C GLY A 62 3.11 3.22 -13.71
N ARG A 63 3.63 4.46 -13.77
CA ARG A 63 3.92 5.22 -12.55
C ARG A 63 2.69 6.03 -12.14
N GLY A 64 2.17 5.79 -10.93
CA GLY A 64 1.10 6.56 -10.30
C GLY A 64 1.59 7.45 -9.15
N GLU A 65 0.73 8.35 -8.72
CA GLU A 65 0.90 9.20 -7.53
C GLU A 65 -0.39 9.12 -6.70
N GLY A 66 -0.26 9.26 -5.38
CA GLY A 66 -1.40 9.17 -4.46
C GLY A 66 -0.96 9.25 -3.00
N ALA A 67 -1.91 9.56 -2.12
CA ALA A 67 -1.72 9.54 -0.68
C ALA A 67 -2.93 8.92 0.00
N ALA A 68 -2.70 8.18 1.09
CA ALA A 68 -3.72 7.55 1.90
C ALA A 68 -3.33 7.58 3.38
N ILE A 69 -4.34 7.64 4.24
CA ILE A 69 -4.21 7.54 5.69
C ILE A 69 -5.22 6.51 6.18
N VAL A 70 -4.77 5.61 7.04
CA VAL A 70 -5.65 4.70 7.78
C VAL A 70 -5.41 4.83 9.27
N ILE A 71 -6.51 4.78 10.01
CA ILE A 71 -6.49 4.75 11.47
C ILE A 71 -6.65 3.30 11.90
N LEU A 72 -5.70 2.82 12.69
CA LEU A 72 -5.71 1.47 13.24
C LEU A 72 -6.04 1.52 14.73
N ASN A 73 -7.18 0.92 15.08
CA ASN A 73 -7.60 0.69 16.47
C ASN A 73 -7.64 -0.81 16.76
N ARG A 74 -7.58 -1.19 18.03
CA ARG A 74 -7.95 -2.56 18.40
C ARG A 74 -9.41 -2.80 18.06
N LEU A 75 -9.73 -3.99 17.58
CA LEU A 75 -11.12 -4.35 17.32
C LEU A 75 -11.99 -4.20 18.57
N GLY A 76 -11.51 -4.61 19.76
CA GLY A 76 -12.26 -4.46 21.01
C GLY A 76 -12.53 -3.01 21.40
N ASP A 77 -11.54 -2.12 21.23
CA ASP A 77 -11.70 -0.69 21.51
C ASP A 77 -12.67 -0.04 20.51
N ALA A 78 -12.48 -0.34 19.21
CA ALA A 78 -13.34 0.16 18.15
C ALA A 78 -14.82 -0.26 18.35
N LEU A 79 -15.07 -1.50 18.79
CA LEU A 79 -16.42 -1.98 19.08
C LEU A 79 -17.00 -1.32 20.34
N ARG A 80 -16.21 -1.16 21.41
CA ARG A 80 -16.64 -0.48 22.64
C ARG A 80 -17.00 0.98 22.36
N ASP A 81 -16.18 1.65 21.57
CA ASP A 81 -16.30 3.07 21.28
C ASP A 81 -17.28 3.33 20.12
N SER A 82 -17.88 2.27 19.55
CA SER A 82 -18.82 2.32 18.43
C SER A 82 -18.24 3.00 17.18
N ASP A 83 -16.95 2.78 16.93
CA ASP A 83 -16.24 3.24 15.73
C ASP A 83 -16.82 2.59 14.46
N ASN A 84 -16.73 3.30 13.33
CA ASN A 84 -17.03 2.73 12.02
C ASN A 84 -15.84 1.88 11.52
N VAL A 85 -15.90 0.59 11.81
CA VAL A 85 -14.91 -0.39 11.38
C VAL A 85 -15.12 -0.76 9.91
N LEU A 86 -14.22 -0.29 9.03
CA LEU A 86 -14.24 -0.58 7.60
C LEU A 86 -13.79 -2.02 7.27
N ALA A 87 -12.83 -2.54 8.04
CA ALA A 87 -12.28 -3.89 7.86
C ALA A 87 -11.49 -4.32 9.10
N VAL A 88 -11.05 -5.58 9.13
CA VAL A 88 -10.23 -6.14 10.23
C VAL A 88 -8.92 -6.71 9.68
N LEU A 89 -7.78 -6.15 10.11
CA LEU A 89 -6.44 -6.67 9.92
C LEU A 89 -6.16 -7.79 10.93
N LYS A 90 -6.15 -9.03 10.46
CA LYS A 90 -5.91 -10.21 11.30
C LYS A 90 -4.43 -10.40 11.62
N ILE A 91 -3.57 -10.32 10.60
CA ILE A 91 -2.12 -10.56 10.68
C ILE A 91 -1.44 -9.65 9.65
N SER A 92 -0.20 -9.24 9.96
CA SER A 92 0.74 -8.65 9.00
C SER A 92 2.09 -9.35 9.15
N ALA A 93 2.76 -9.63 8.03
CA ALA A 93 4.07 -10.25 7.97
C ALA A 93 4.94 -9.57 6.90
N ALA A 94 6.25 -9.58 7.09
CA ALA A 94 7.22 -9.03 6.13
C ALA A 94 8.36 -10.02 5.91
N GLY A 95 8.85 -10.10 4.66
CA GLY A 95 9.93 -10.98 4.21
C GLY A 95 10.84 -10.28 3.17
N GLN A 96 11.84 -11.02 2.67
CA GLN A 96 12.78 -10.55 1.64
C GLN A 96 13.07 -11.67 0.65
N ASP A 97 13.20 -11.35 -0.64
CA ASP A 97 13.37 -12.32 -1.74
C ASP A 97 14.61 -13.23 -1.67
N GLY A 98 15.58 -12.93 -0.80
CA GLY A 98 16.86 -13.61 -0.69
C GLY A 98 17.79 -13.33 -1.88
N ARG A 99 18.57 -14.35 -2.25
CA ARG A 99 19.47 -14.32 -3.40
C ARG A 99 18.73 -14.83 -4.65
N THR A 100 18.60 -13.97 -5.65
CA THR A 100 17.97 -14.27 -6.95
C THR A 100 18.92 -13.95 -8.11
N ASN A 101 18.47 -14.12 -9.36
CA ASN A 101 19.28 -13.87 -10.57
C ASN A 101 19.60 -12.39 -10.83
N GLY A 102 19.03 -11.49 -10.04
CA GLY A 102 19.30 -10.06 -10.09
C GLY A 102 18.59 -9.34 -8.95
N ILE A 103 19.12 -8.20 -8.52
CA ILE A 103 18.60 -7.47 -7.35
C ILE A 103 17.10 -7.07 -7.47
N MET A 104 16.55 -7.02 -8.68
CA MET A 104 15.15 -6.69 -8.98
C MET A 104 14.31 -7.92 -9.35
N THR A 105 14.88 -9.13 -9.34
CA THR A 105 14.16 -10.35 -9.72
C THR A 105 13.36 -10.89 -8.52
N PRO A 106 12.03 -11.02 -8.62
CA PRO A 106 11.19 -11.53 -7.53
C PRO A 106 11.42 -13.03 -7.29
N ASN A 107 11.18 -13.49 -6.05
CA ASN A 107 11.26 -14.90 -5.69
C ASN A 107 9.90 -15.45 -5.24
N PHE A 108 9.33 -16.37 -6.03
CA PHE A 108 8.04 -16.99 -5.72
C PHE A 108 8.01 -17.75 -4.39
N VAL A 109 9.15 -18.33 -3.95
CA VAL A 109 9.21 -19.10 -2.69
C VAL A 109 9.23 -18.17 -1.46
N ALA A 110 9.65 -16.91 -1.63
CA ALA A 110 9.77 -15.94 -0.54
C ALA A 110 8.53 -15.05 -0.37
N GLN A 111 7.58 -15.10 -1.31
CA GLN A 111 6.29 -14.40 -1.25
C GLN A 111 5.28 -15.20 -0.45
#